data_AF-A0A7R8V299-F1
#
_entry.id   AF-A0A7R8V299-F1
#
_cell.length_a   1.000
_cell.length_b   1.000
_cell.length_c   1.000
_cell.angle_alpha   90.00
_cell.angle_beta   90.00
_cell.angle_gamma   90.00
#
_symmetry.space_group_name_H-M   'P 1'
#
loop_
_entity.id
_entity.type
_entity.pdbx_description
1 polymer ?
#
loop_
_entity_poly.entity_id
_entity_poly.type
_entity_poly.pdbx_seq_one_letter_code
_entity_poly.pdbx_strand_id
1 'polypeptide(L)'
;MTLKKFKLINECIRFDDKEQRKGIRSRDKLAPIRNVYDKWVNRLKMCYTVGKNVTVDEQLVPFRGRCPFTQYIPSKPHKYGIKIWCLCDASTYYAWNLEVYTGRDRNCSDSKQSTELS
;
A
#
# COMPACT_ATOMS: atom_id res chain seq x y z
N MET A 1 11.87 26.85 5.12
CA MET A 1 12.49 26.04 4.05
C MET A 1 12.22 26.72 2.71
N THR A 2 13.20 26.88 1.83
CA THR A 2 12.98 27.53 0.53
C THR A 2 12.35 26.56 -0.47
N LEU A 3 11.63 27.09 -1.48
CA LEU A 3 11.03 26.28 -2.55
C LEU A 3 12.08 25.42 -3.27
N LYS A 4 13.26 25.98 -3.52
CA LYS A 4 14.40 25.27 -4.13
C LYS A 4 14.83 24.07 -3.29
N LYS A 5 14.94 24.25 -1.96
CA LYS A 5 15.32 23.16 -1.04
C LYS A 5 14.23 22.09 -0.96
N PHE A 6 12.96 22.48 -0.95
CA PHE A 6 11.84 21.54 -0.94
C PHE A 6 11.82 20.65 -2.19
N LYS A 7 11.96 21.23 -3.39
CA LYS A 7 12.01 20.48 -4.65
C LYS A 7 13.17 19.47 -4.68
N LEU A 8 14.36 19.90 -4.27
CA LEU A 8 15.54 19.03 -4.19
C LEU A 8 15.30 17.82 -3.27
N ILE A 9 14.74 18.05 -2.09
CA ILE A 9 14.43 16.96 -1.15
C ILE A 9 13.42 15.99 -1.78
N ASN A 10 12.38 16.50 -2.43
CA ASN A 10 11.33 15.68 -3.04
C ASN A 10 11.85 14.78 -4.17
N GLU A 11 12.85 15.23 -4.94
CA GLU A 11 13.47 14.45 -6.01
C GLU A 11 14.44 13.37 -5.49
N CYS A 12 15.10 13.65 -4.35
CA CYS A 12 16.16 12.82 -3.80
C CYS A 12 15.72 11.88 -2.68
N ILE A 13 14.50 12.00 -2.15
CA ILE A 13 14.03 11.15 -1.04
C ILE A 13 13.99 9.66 -1.43
N ARG A 14 14.57 8.80 -0.59
CA ARG A 14 14.60 7.33 -0.77
C ARG A 14 14.36 6.66 0.59
N PHE A 15 13.76 5.47 0.57
CA PHE A 15 13.39 4.70 1.76
C PHE A 15 14.05 3.32 1.82
N ASP A 16 15.01 3.07 0.94
CA ASP A 16 15.69 1.80 0.78
C ASP A 16 17.19 2.00 0.49
N ASP A 17 17.97 0.95 0.74
CA ASP A 17 19.38 0.90 0.40
C ASP A 17 19.57 0.54 -1.09
N LYS A 18 20.33 1.37 -1.81
CA LYS A 18 20.62 1.20 -3.24
C LYS A 18 21.34 -0.11 -3.53
N GLU A 19 22.24 -0.53 -2.64
CA GLU A 19 23.09 -1.71 -2.86
C GLU A 19 22.28 -3.00 -2.77
N GLN A 20 21.28 -3.04 -1.88
CA GLN A 20 20.43 -4.22 -1.67
C GLN A 20 19.24 -4.29 -2.65
N ARG A 21 18.88 -3.16 -3.29
CA ARG A 21 17.67 -3.02 -4.11
C ARG A 21 17.55 -4.06 -5.22
N LYS A 22 18.62 -4.37 -5.94
CA LYS A 22 18.57 -5.27 -7.11
C LYS A 22 18.13 -6.69 -6.72
N GLY A 23 18.63 -7.20 -5.59
CA GLY A 23 18.32 -8.54 -5.10
C GLY A 23 16.90 -8.64 -4.54
N ILE A 24 16.42 -7.61 -3.83
CA ILE A 24 15.11 -7.64 -3.16
C ILE A 24 13.98 -7.39 -4.17
N ARG A 25 14.17 -6.47 -5.13
CA ARG A 25 13.11 -6.06 -6.06
C ARG A 25 12.61 -7.19 -6.97
N SER A 26 13.43 -8.20 -7.23
CA SER A 26 13.01 -9.38 -8.00
C SER A 26 12.01 -10.25 -7.25
N ARG A 27 12.00 -10.19 -5.91
CA ARG A 27 11.12 -10.95 -5.03
C ARG A 27 9.94 -10.11 -4.54
N ASP A 28 10.18 -8.86 -4.18
CA ASP A 28 9.17 -7.94 -3.64
C ASP A 28 9.10 -6.66 -4.46
N LYS A 29 7.96 -6.41 -5.10
CA LYS A 29 7.75 -5.19 -5.88
C LYS A 29 7.64 -3.93 -5.00
N LEU A 30 7.30 -4.08 -3.72
CA LEU A 30 7.21 -2.99 -2.74
C LEU A 30 8.57 -2.69 -2.07
N ALA A 31 9.64 -3.39 -2.43
CA ALA A 31 10.96 -3.25 -1.83
C ALA A 31 11.43 -1.79 -1.59
N PRO A 32 11.19 -0.81 -2.50
CA PRO A 32 11.64 0.56 -2.29
C PRO A 32 11.08 1.27 -1.05
N ILE A 33 9.96 0.78 -0.47
CA ILE A 33 9.32 1.36 0.72
C ILE A 33 9.01 0.33 1.81
N ARG A 34 9.26 -0.97 1.56
CA ARG A 34 8.87 -2.09 2.44
C ARG A 34 9.23 -1.86 3.91
N ASN A 35 10.47 -1.48 4.20
CA ASN A 35 10.94 -1.25 5.58
C ASN A 35 10.12 -0.18 6.31
N VAL A 36 9.85 0.95 5.65
CA VAL A 36 9.05 2.03 6.23
C VAL A 36 7.59 1.61 6.37
N TYR A 37 7.05 0.91 5.38
CA TYR A 37 5.68 0.43 5.37
C TYR A 37 5.42 -0.57 6.50
N ASP A 38 6.28 -1.57 6.67
CA ASP A 38 6.11 -2.59 7.71
C ASP A 38 6.23 -1.97 9.11
N LYS A 39 7.18 -1.04 9.30
CA LYS A 39 7.29 -0.28 10.56
C LYS A 39 6.05 0.55 10.84
N TRP A 40 5.47 1.17 9.81
CA TRP A 40 4.24 1.94 9.94
C TRP A 40 3.06 1.05 10.34
N VAL A 41 2.83 -0.05 9.61
CA VAL A 41 1.73 -0.98 9.88
C VAL A 41 1.87 -1.63 11.27
N ASN A 42 3.08 -2.02 11.68
CA ASN A 42 3.31 -2.54 13.01
C ASN A 42 3.02 -1.51 14.10
N ARG A 43 3.33 -0.23 13.85
CA ARG A 43 3.03 0.85 14.80
C ARG A 43 1.53 1.07 14.96
N LEU A 44 0.73 0.96 13.90
CA LEU A 44 -0.73 1.07 13.98
C LEU A 44 -1.31 0.07 14.99
N LYS A 45 -0.86 -1.18 14.92
CA LYS A 45 -1.29 -2.26 15.83
C LYS A 45 -0.89 -2.02 17.28
N MET A 46 0.25 -1.36 17.50
CA MET A 46 0.74 -1.03 18.85
C MET A 46 0.04 0.19 19.46
N CYS A 47 -0.44 1.12 18.63
CA CYS A 47 -1.04 2.37 19.09
C CYS A 47 -2.52 2.25 19.45
N TYR A 48 -3.21 1.19 19.02
CA TYR A 48 -4.64 1.06 19.22
C TYR A 48 -5.09 -0.40 19.26
N THR A 49 -5.93 -0.72 20.24
CA THR A 49 -6.64 -2.00 20.33
C THR A 49 -8.02 -1.83 19.72
N VAL A 50 -8.31 -2.60 18.66
CA VAL A 50 -9.61 -2.57 17.97
C VAL A 50 -10.74 -3.09 18.85
N GLY A 51 -11.96 -2.58 18.60
CA GLY A 51 -13.16 -3.06 19.24
C GLY A 51 -13.64 -4.40 18.69
N LYS A 52 -14.85 -4.78 19.10
CA LYS A 52 -15.49 -6.05 18.68
C LYS A 52 -15.77 -6.11 17.18
N ASN A 53 -16.04 -4.96 16.55
CA ASN A 53 -16.49 -4.88 15.17
C ASN A 53 -15.40 -4.22 14.33
N VAL A 54 -14.92 -4.93 13.31
CA VAL A 54 -13.94 -4.44 12.34
C VAL A 54 -14.49 -4.61 10.93
N THR A 55 -14.00 -3.78 10.02
CA THR A 55 -14.36 -3.76 8.61
C THR A 55 -13.10 -3.94 7.77
N VAL A 56 -13.21 -4.67 6.67
CA VAL A 56 -12.12 -4.83 5.69
C VAL A 56 -12.64 -4.35 4.36
N ASP A 57 -11.96 -3.38 3.76
CA ASP A 57 -12.33 -2.82 2.48
C ASP A 57 -11.09 -2.37 1.68
N GLU A 58 -11.30 -2.05 0.41
CA GLU A 58 -10.30 -1.61 -0.54
C GLU A 58 -10.22 -0.08 -0.61
N GLN A 59 -9.02 0.45 -0.29
CA GLN A 59 -8.65 1.82 -0.57
C GLN A 59 -7.81 1.90 -1.85
N LEU A 60 -8.20 2.79 -2.76
CA LEU A 60 -7.46 3.05 -3.99
C LEU A 60 -6.78 4.41 -3.91
N VAL A 61 -5.44 4.42 -3.80
CA VAL A 61 -4.64 5.65 -3.77
C VAL A 61 -4.37 6.10 -5.21
N PRO A 62 -4.89 7.26 -5.66
CA PRO A 62 -4.75 7.68 -7.05
C PRO A 62 -3.29 7.81 -7.47
N PHE A 63 -2.90 7.07 -8.51
CA PHE A 63 -1.54 7.10 -9.03
C PHE A 63 -1.54 6.74 -10.52
N ARG A 64 -0.91 7.58 -11.34
CA ARG A 64 -0.80 7.41 -12.80
C ARG A 64 0.63 7.24 -13.31
N GLY A 65 1.61 7.18 -12.41
CA GLY A 65 3.00 6.93 -12.79
C GLY A 65 3.24 5.47 -13.19
N ARG A 66 4.46 5.19 -13.66
CA ARG A 66 4.90 3.84 -13.98
C ARG A 66 5.14 3.04 -12.70
N CYS A 67 4.16 2.24 -12.30
CA CYS A 67 4.26 1.30 -11.19
C CYS A 67 3.75 -0.08 -11.64
N PRO A 68 4.48 -1.18 -11.37
CA PRO A 68 4.14 -2.51 -11.87
C PRO A 68 2.91 -3.16 -11.21
N PHE A 69 2.32 -2.51 -10.21
CA PHE A 69 1.14 -3.01 -9.49
C PHE A 69 -0.01 -1.99 -9.41
N THR A 70 0.02 -0.94 -10.23
CA THR A 70 -1.15 -0.07 -10.42
C THR A 70 -2.36 -0.89 -10.88
N GLN A 71 -3.50 -0.69 -10.23
CA GLN A 71 -4.77 -1.33 -10.54
C GLN A 71 -5.71 -0.36 -11.26
N TYR A 72 -6.57 -0.92 -12.10
CA TYR A 72 -7.70 -0.21 -12.69
C TYR A 72 -9.00 -0.73 -12.06
N ILE A 73 -9.75 0.16 -11.40
CA ILE A 73 -11.03 -0.16 -10.76
C ILE A 73 -12.09 0.79 -11.32
N PRO A 74 -12.95 0.35 -12.24
CA PRO A 74 -13.87 1.24 -12.97
C PRO A 74 -14.92 1.90 -12.08
N SER A 75 -15.28 1.27 -10.95
CA SER A 75 -16.29 1.75 -10.01
C SER A 75 -15.80 2.89 -9.10
N LYS A 76 -14.49 3.09 -8.95
CA LYS A 76 -13.94 4.15 -8.09
C LYS A 76 -13.82 5.47 -8.88
N PRO A 77 -14.00 6.65 -8.24
CA PRO A 77 -13.91 7.96 -8.90
C PRO A 77 -12.56 8.17 -9.63
N HIS A 78 -11.47 7.78 -8.97
CA HIS A 78 -10.15 7.70 -9.59
C HIS A 78 -9.88 6.27 -10.03
N LYS A 79 -10.09 6.00 -11.33
CA LYS A 79 -10.04 4.62 -11.84
C LYS A 79 -8.66 3.93 -11.76
N TYR A 80 -7.56 4.69 -11.69
CA TYR A 80 -6.20 4.15 -11.66
C TYR A 80 -5.50 4.52 -10.35
N GLY A 81 -4.90 3.53 -9.70
CA GLY A 81 -4.17 3.77 -8.46
C GLY A 81 -3.49 2.54 -7.87
N ILE A 82 -2.91 2.74 -6.69
CA ILE A 82 -2.36 1.65 -5.87
C ILE A 82 -3.47 1.15 -4.96
N LYS A 83 -3.84 -0.12 -5.11
CA LYS A 83 -4.85 -0.77 -4.28
C LYS A 83 -4.22 -1.20 -2.94
N ILE A 84 -4.87 -0.82 -1.85
CA ILE A 84 -4.49 -1.16 -0.48
C ILE A 84 -5.71 -1.78 0.20
N TRP A 85 -5.54 -2.95 0.80
CA TRP A 85 -6.53 -3.54 1.70
C TRP A 85 -6.38 -2.92 3.07
N CYS A 86 -7.46 -2.40 3.62
CA CYS A 86 -7.47 -1.72 4.91
C CYS A 86 -8.39 -2.45 5.87
N LEU A 87 -7.87 -2.85 7.03
CA LEU A 87 -8.68 -3.30 8.16
C LEU A 87 -8.87 -2.12 9.12
N CYS A 88 -10.12 -1.72 9.32
CA CYS A 88 -10.49 -0.57 10.11
C CYS A 88 -11.47 -0.95 11.24
N ASP A 89 -11.31 -0.32 12.40
CA ASP A 89 -12.29 -0.41 13.49
C ASP A 89 -13.60 0.27 13.09
N ALA A 90 -14.74 -0.40 13.30
CA ALA A 90 -16.03 0.10 12.83
C ALA A 90 -16.54 1.30 13.64
N SER A 91 -16.13 1.43 14.90
CA SER A 91 -16.63 2.49 15.80
C SER A 91 -15.83 3.77 15.68
N THR A 92 -14.51 3.66 15.53
CA THR A 92 -13.57 4.79 15.53
C THR A 92 -12.99 5.10 14.15
N TYR A 93 -13.24 4.23 13.16
CA TYR A 93 -12.67 4.31 11.81
C TYR A 93 -11.13 4.25 11.79
N TYR A 94 -10.52 3.73 12.86
CA TYR A 94 -9.07 3.62 12.96
C TYR A 94 -8.54 2.50 12.07
N ALA A 95 -7.57 2.81 11.21
CA ALA A 95 -6.88 1.81 10.39
C ALA A 95 -5.89 1.00 11.24
N TRP A 96 -6.18 -0.28 11.44
CA TRP A 96 -5.38 -1.17 12.28
C TRP A 96 -4.35 -1.97 11.49
N ASN A 97 -4.69 -2.41 10.28
CA ASN A 97 -3.78 -3.12 9.39
C ASN A 97 -3.97 -2.66 7.94
N LEU A 98 -2.87 -2.62 7.19
CA LEU A 98 -2.86 -2.20 5.80
C LEU A 98 -1.99 -3.18 5.00
N GLU A 99 -2.47 -3.61 3.84
CA GLU A 99 -1.70 -4.48 2.94
C GLU A 99 -1.76 -3.95 1.51
N VAL A 100 -0.61 -3.71 0.89
CA VAL A 100 -0.55 -3.23 -0.50
C VAL A 100 -0.69 -4.40 -1.48
N TYR A 101 -1.64 -4.28 -2.40
CA TYR A 101 -1.76 -5.26 -3.47
C TYR A 101 -0.64 -5.06 -4.51
N THR A 102 0.30 -6.01 -4.57
CA THR A 102 1.45 -5.97 -5.51
C THR A 102 1.23 -6.81 -6.78
N GLY A 103 -0.02 -7.19 -7.03
CA GLY A 103 -0.40 -8.13 -8.09
C GLY A 103 -0.42 -9.58 -7.59
N ARG A 104 -0.73 -10.49 -8.50
CA ARG A 104 -0.85 -11.91 -8.17
C ARG A 104 0.51 -12.58 -8.01
N ASP A 105 0.69 -13.28 -6.89
CA ASP A 105 1.84 -14.17 -6.71
C ASP A 105 1.71 -15.36 -7.65
N ARG A 106 2.77 -15.62 -8.43
CA ARG A 106 2.80 -16.75 -9.38
C ARG A 106 2.80 -18.12 -8.69
N ASN A 107 3.08 -18.15 -7.39
CA ASN A 107 3.26 -19.37 -6.62
C ASN A 107 2.02 -19.76 -5.78
N CYS A 108 0.97 -18.94 -5.76
CA CYS A 108 -0.25 -19.23 -5.01
C CYS A 108 -1.38 -19.57 -6.01
N SER A 109 -1.75 -20.85 -6.07
CA SER A 109 -2.85 -21.36 -6.88
C SER A 109 -4.20 -20.80 -6.41
N ASP A 110 -5.05 -20.45 -7.38
CA ASP A 110 -6.31 -19.72 -7.31
C ASP A 110 -7.12 -19.78 -5.99
N SER A 111 -7.22 -18.64 -5.31
CA SER A 111 -8.51 -18.19 -4.77
C SER A 111 -8.96 -16.99 -5.59
N LYS A 112 -10.08 -17.14 -6.31
CA LYS A 112 -10.70 -16.05 -7.06
C LYS A 112 -11.01 -14.94 -6.05
N GLN A 113 -10.32 -13.80 -6.12
CA GLN A 113 -10.78 -12.58 -5.48
C GLN A 113 -11.99 -12.11 -6.29
N SER A 114 -13.17 -12.58 -5.91
CA SER A 114 -14.46 -12.20 -6.48
C SER A 114 -14.58 -10.69 -6.39
N THR A 115 -14.49 -10.05 -7.55
CA THR A 115 -14.98 -8.68 -7.74
C THR A 115 -16.50 -8.80 -7.79
N GLU A 116 -17.15 -8.96 -6.63
CA GLU A 116 -18.60 -8.81 -6.52
C GLU A 116 -18.91 -7.32 -6.57
N LEU A 117 -19.24 -6.87 -7.78
CA LEU A 117 -20.00 -5.66 -8.02
C LEU A 117 -21.38 -5.86 -7.37
N SER A 118 -21.67 -5.06 -6.34
CA SER A 118 -23.04 -4.71 -5.93
C SER A 118 -23.28 -3.25 -6.25
#